data_AF-A0A946MJ88-F1
#
_entry.id   AF-A0A946MJ88-F1
#
_cell.length_a   1.000
_cell.length_b   1.000
_cell.length_c   1.000
_cell.angle_alpha   90.00
_cell.angle_beta   90.00
_cell.angle_gamma   90.00
#
_symmetry.space_group_name_H-M   'P 1'
#
loop_
_entity.id
_entity.type
_entity.pdbx_description
1 polymer ?
#
loop_
_entity_poly.entity_id
_entity_poly.type
_entity_poly.pdbx_seq_one_letter_code
_entity_poly.pdbx_strand_id
1 'polypeptide(L)'
;QQELKFSRIAIGGAILVAGYLGLNPPGFAAQVVALAFGLAASSIFPAIMMGIFSKRINDKGAIAGMMAGLGSTLVYIFIFKGWFFIKSTAMLPDNADNWLFGLNPQSFGTVGAMINFAVAYAVSLSTEPPPQRIQDLIEDIRVPIASK
;
A
#
# COMPACT_ATOMS: atom_id res chain seq x y z
N GLN A 1 -8.01 -5.62 30.63
CA GLN A 1 -7.22 -6.76 31.16
C GLN A 1 -7.35 -8.01 30.27
N GLN A 2 -8.57 -8.47 29.95
CA GLN A 2 -8.77 -9.60 29.03
C GLN A 2 -8.27 -9.32 27.60
N GLU A 3 -8.53 -8.12 27.06
CA GLU A 3 -8.03 -7.71 25.73
C GLU A 3 -6.50 -7.76 25.61
N LEU A 4 -5.79 -7.40 26.68
CA LEU A 4 -4.33 -7.48 26.74
C LEU A 4 -3.83 -8.94 26.77
N LYS A 5 -4.57 -9.84 27.42
CA LYS A 5 -4.24 -11.28 27.42
C LYS A 5 -4.44 -11.89 26.03
N PHE A 6 -5.56 -11.59 25.37
CA PHE A 6 -5.83 -12.05 24.01
C PHE A 6 -4.81 -11.49 23.00
N SER A 7 -4.45 -10.20 23.12
CA SER A 7 -3.42 -9.60 22.26
C SER A 7 -2.07 -10.30 22.42
N ARG A 8 -1.66 -10.63 23.64
CA ARG A 8 -0.39 -11.34 23.88
C ARG A 8 -0.38 -12.76 23.32
N ILE A 9 -1.49 -13.48 23.43
CA ILE A 9 -1.64 -14.82 22.86
C ILE A 9 -1.60 -14.75 21.32
N ALA A 10 -2.30 -13.77 20.72
CA ALA A 10 -2.29 -13.55 19.28
C ALA A 10 -0.89 -13.21 18.76
N ILE A 11 -0.17 -12.30 19.44
CA ILE A 11 1.23 -11.97 19.10
C ILE A 11 2.13 -13.20 19.22
N GLY A 12 2.00 -13.99 20.28
CA GLY A 12 2.75 -15.23 20.46
C GLY A 12 2.51 -16.22 19.32
N GLY A 13 1.25 -16.44 18.94
CA GLY A 13 0.88 -17.28 17.80
C GLY A 13 1.45 -16.76 16.48
N ALA A 14 1.35 -15.45 16.22
CA ALA A 14 1.88 -14.82 15.02
C ALA A 14 3.41 -14.98 14.90
N ILE A 15 4.14 -14.82 16.01
CA ILE A 15 5.60 -15.00 16.04
C ILE A 15 5.99 -16.45 15.72
N LEU A 16 5.28 -17.43 16.29
CA LEU A 16 5.56 -18.84 16.01
C LEU A 16 5.35 -19.19 14.54
N VAL A 17 4.23 -18.74 13.95
CA VAL A 17 3.92 -18.97 12.53
C VAL A 17 4.92 -18.23 11.64
N ALA A 18 5.23 -16.98 11.93
CA ALA A 18 6.19 -16.18 11.15
C ALA A 18 7.62 -16.77 11.24
N GLY A 19 8.03 -17.22 12.43
CA GLY A 19 9.30 -17.90 12.63
C GLY A 19 9.38 -19.22 11.86
N TYR A 20 8.31 -20.03 11.89
CA TYR A 20 8.24 -21.28 11.15
C TYR A 20 8.33 -21.06 9.63
N LEU A 21 7.52 -20.14 9.09
CA LEU A 21 7.52 -19.81 7.66
C LEU A 21 8.79 -19.08 7.19
N GLY A 22 9.47 -18.36 8.09
CA GLY A 22 10.73 -17.69 7.80
C GLY A 22 11.92 -18.64 7.70
N LEU A 23 11.88 -19.75 8.45
CA LEU A 23 12.95 -20.76 8.43
C LEU A 23 12.85 -21.72 7.25
N ASN A 24 11.63 -22.06 6.81
CA ASN A 24 11.40 -22.99 5.71
C ASN A 24 10.27 -22.49 4.81
N PRO A 25 10.53 -22.08 3.55
CA PRO A 25 11.79 -22.07 2.79
C PRO A 25 12.65 -20.79 2.99
N PRO A 26 14.00 -20.89 2.91
CA PRO A 26 14.90 -19.75 3.10
C PRO A 26 14.65 -18.66 2.06
N GLY A 27 14.34 -17.45 2.52
CA GLY A 27 14.02 -16.29 1.68
C GLY A 27 12.53 -15.95 1.57
N PHE A 28 11.62 -16.81 2.05
CA PHE A 28 10.18 -16.53 2.05
C PHE A 28 9.85 -15.25 2.82
N ALA A 29 10.42 -15.08 4.02
CA ALA A 29 10.22 -13.89 4.86
C ALA A 29 10.56 -12.59 4.12
N ALA A 30 11.68 -12.55 3.40
CA ALA A 30 12.09 -11.36 2.64
C ALA A 30 11.10 -11.06 1.49
N GLN A 31 10.60 -12.09 0.82
CA GLN A 31 9.66 -11.95 -0.29
C GLN A 31 8.29 -11.43 0.16
N VAL A 32 7.75 -11.95 1.28
CA VAL A 32 6.45 -11.47 1.80
C VAL A 32 6.55 -10.05 2.34
N VAL A 33 7.68 -9.69 2.95
CA VAL A 33 7.92 -8.32 3.42
C VAL A 33 8.02 -7.35 2.23
N ALA A 34 8.79 -7.70 1.20
CA ALA A 34 8.90 -6.89 -0.02
C ALA A 34 7.53 -6.69 -0.69
N LEU A 35 6.73 -7.76 -0.79
CA LEU A 35 5.37 -7.70 -1.33
C LEU A 35 4.45 -6.80 -0.49
N ALA A 36 4.45 -6.97 0.83
CA ALA A 36 3.62 -6.18 1.74
C ALA A 36 3.97 -4.69 1.69
N PHE A 37 5.27 -4.35 1.68
CA PHE A 37 5.72 -2.98 1.51
C PHE A 37 5.40 -2.43 0.12
N GLY A 38 5.52 -3.22 -0.95
CA GLY A 38 5.12 -2.80 -2.30
C GLY A 38 3.63 -2.45 -2.38
N LEU A 39 2.76 -3.29 -1.79
CA LEU A 39 1.32 -3.05 -1.73
C LEU A 39 0.99 -1.82 -0.87
N ALA A 40 1.63 -1.67 0.30
CA ALA A 40 1.46 -0.49 1.15
C ALA A 40 1.96 0.80 0.48
N ALA A 41 3.10 0.73 -0.23
CA ALA A 41 3.69 1.83 -0.98
C ALA A 41 2.78 2.30 -2.12
N SER A 42 2.08 1.38 -2.78
CA SER A 42 1.14 1.74 -3.86
C SER A 42 -0.19 2.35 -3.37
N SER A 43 -0.50 2.26 -2.07
CA SER A 43 -1.86 2.45 -1.57
C SER A 43 -1.96 3.48 -0.44
N ILE A 44 -1.65 3.05 0.78
CA ILE A 44 -1.83 3.81 2.01
C ILE A 44 -0.81 4.95 2.09
N PHE A 45 0.44 4.70 1.70
CA PHE A 45 1.51 5.71 1.76
C PHE A 45 1.18 6.98 0.96
N PRO A 46 0.82 6.90 -0.34
CA PRO A 46 0.42 8.05 -1.13
C PRO A 46 -0.78 8.79 -0.54
N ALA A 47 -1.80 8.05 -0.09
CA ALA A 47 -3.01 8.62 0.49
C ALA A 47 -2.70 9.43 1.76
N ILE A 48 -1.86 8.90 2.66
CA ILE A 48 -1.44 9.60 3.88
C ILE A 48 -0.60 10.83 3.54
N MET A 49 0.40 10.68 2.66
CA MET A 49 1.24 11.80 2.22
C MET A 49 0.40 12.95 1.64
N MET A 50 -0.55 12.61 0.77
CA MET A 50 -1.48 13.57 0.20
C MET A 50 -2.39 14.22 1.24
N GLY A 51 -2.92 13.46 2.20
CA GLY A 51 -3.74 14.00 3.28
C GLY A 51 -2.98 14.96 4.19
N ILE A 52 -1.71 14.66 4.49
CA ILE A 52 -0.87 15.52 5.34
C ILE A 52 -0.44 16.78 4.59
N PHE A 53 -0.06 16.70 3.31
CA PHE A 53 0.57 17.82 2.59
C PHE A 53 -0.37 18.60 1.66
N SER A 54 -1.49 18.02 1.21
CA SER A 54 -2.47 18.68 0.33
C SER A 54 -3.76 19.02 1.06
N LYS A 55 -4.27 20.24 0.87
CA LYS A 55 -5.58 20.67 1.40
C LYS A 55 -6.74 20.33 0.46
N ARG A 56 -6.43 19.97 -0.79
CA ARG A 56 -7.45 19.76 -1.84
C ARG A 56 -7.90 18.31 -1.95
N ILE A 57 -7.12 17.37 -1.41
CA ILE A 57 -7.38 15.94 -1.48
C ILE A 57 -8.56 15.58 -0.59
N ASN A 58 -9.61 15.04 -1.20
CA ASN A 58 -10.82 14.58 -0.52
C ASN A 58 -10.87 13.04 -0.43
N ASP A 59 -11.81 12.54 0.37
CA ASP A 59 -11.98 11.10 0.64
C ASP A 59 -12.22 10.30 -0.66
N LYS A 60 -13.00 10.85 -1.59
CA LYS A 60 -13.31 10.21 -2.88
C LYS A 60 -12.04 10.04 -3.73
N GLY A 61 -11.20 11.07 -3.79
CA GLY A 61 -9.90 11.04 -4.47
C GLY A 61 -8.94 10.06 -3.81
N ALA A 62 -8.83 10.10 -2.49
CA ALA A 62 -7.97 9.17 -1.75
C ALA A 62 -8.37 7.70 -1.97
N ILE A 63 -9.67 7.39 -1.90
CA ILE A 63 -10.17 6.03 -2.15
C ILE A 63 -9.95 5.59 -3.60
N ALA A 64 -10.23 6.46 -4.57
CA ALA A 64 -10.00 6.15 -5.98
C ALA A 64 -8.52 5.91 -6.29
N GLY A 65 -7.63 6.73 -5.71
CA GLY A 65 -6.19 6.54 -5.81
C GLY A 65 -5.72 5.23 -5.18
N MET A 66 -6.19 4.90 -3.97
CA MET A 66 -5.89 3.62 -3.32
C MET A 66 -6.35 2.43 -4.16
N MET A 67 -7.55 2.48 -4.74
CA MET A 67 -8.04 1.40 -5.60
C MET A 67 -7.24 1.27 -6.90
N ALA A 68 -6.85 2.38 -7.53
CA ALA A 68 -6.05 2.36 -8.75
C ALA A 68 -4.61 1.87 -8.48
N GLY A 69 -3.98 2.34 -7.40
CA GLY A 69 -2.64 1.93 -6.98
C GLY A 69 -2.57 0.46 -6.55
N LEU A 70 -3.51 0.02 -5.70
CA LEU A 70 -3.63 -1.40 -5.32
C LEU A 70 -3.98 -2.27 -6.52
N GLY A 71 -4.98 -1.86 -7.31
CA GLY A 71 -5.45 -2.61 -8.47
C GLY A 71 -4.34 -2.82 -9.49
N SER A 72 -3.62 -1.77 -9.86
CA SER A 72 -2.49 -1.87 -10.79
C SER A 72 -1.37 -2.76 -10.25
N THR A 73 -1.02 -2.62 -8.97
CA THR A 73 0.04 -3.42 -8.35
C THR A 73 -0.35 -4.88 -8.22
N LEU A 74 -1.59 -5.18 -7.81
CA LEU A 74 -2.11 -6.54 -7.69
C LEU A 74 -2.24 -7.23 -9.05
N VAL A 75 -2.78 -6.52 -10.06
CA VAL A 75 -2.87 -7.05 -11.43
C VAL A 75 -1.48 -7.39 -11.94
N TYR A 76 -0.50 -6.49 -11.75
CA TYR A 76 0.88 -6.77 -12.13
C TYR A 76 1.44 -8.00 -11.39
N ILE A 77 1.28 -8.10 -10.07
CA ILE A 77 1.72 -9.26 -9.29
C ILE A 77 1.07 -10.56 -9.81
N PHE A 78 -0.23 -10.57 -10.05
CA PHE A 78 -0.94 -11.78 -10.48
C PHE A 78 -0.58 -12.24 -11.89
N ILE A 79 -0.23 -11.32 -12.79
CA ILE A 79 0.22 -11.66 -14.14
C ILE A 79 1.51 -12.49 -14.10
N PHE A 80 2.48 -12.15 -13.24
CA PHE A 80 3.79 -12.81 -13.17
C PHE A 80 3.86 -13.93 -12.13
N LYS A 81 3.22 -13.77 -10.97
CA LYS A 81 3.26 -14.76 -9.88
C LYS A 81 2.07 -15.72 -9.86
N GLY A 82 1.09 -15.52 -10.75
CA GLY A 82 -0.13 -16.30 -10.82
C GLY A 82 -1.20 -15.84 -9.84
N TRP A 83 -2.45 -16.18 -10.16
CA TRP A 83 -3.60 -15.88 -9.31
C TRP A 83 -3.51 -16.71 -8.01
N PHE A 84 -3.64 -16.06 -6.85
CA PHE A 84 -3.39 -16.64 -5.53
C PHE A 84 -2.00 -17.30 -5.35
N PHE A 85 -0.98 -16.83 -6.07
CA PHE A 85 0.39 -17.40 -6.05
C PHE A 85 0.47 -18.85 -6.55
N ILE A 86 -0.51 -19.29 -7.33
CA ILE A 86 -0.51 -20.59 -8.00
C ILE A 86 0.28 -20.44 -9.30
N LYS A 87 1.47 -21.04 -9.39
CA LYS A 87 2.35 -20.91 -10.55
C LYS A 87 1.69 -21.34 -11.88
N SER A 88 0.70 -22.24 -11.87
CA SER A 88 0.03 -22.70 -13.09
C SER A 88 -0.93 -21.67 -13.71
N THR A 89 -1.28 -20.60 -12.97
CA THR A 89 -2.17 -19.53 -13.47
C THR A 89 -1.41 -18.26 -13.83
N ALA A 90 -0.08 -18.30 -13.82
CA ALA A 90 0.75 -17.19 -14.29
C ALA A 90 0.54 -16.99 -15.80
N MET A 91 0.23 -15.76 -16.20
CA MET A 91 0.00 -15.41 -17.61
C MET A 91 1.31 -15.13 -18.35
N LEU A 92 2.34 -14.70 -17.62
CA LEU A 92 3.68 -14.44 -18.14
C LEU A 92 4.74 -15.16 -17.30
N PRO A 93 5.85 -15.62 -17.92
CA PRO A 93 7.01 -16.11 -17.18
C PRO A 93 7.58 -15.02 -16.27
N ASP A 94 7.94 -15.36 -15.04
CA ASP A 94 8.64 -14.46 -14.09
C ASP A 94 10.13 -14.36 -14.45
N ASN A 95 10.44 -13.83 -15.64
CA ASN A 95 11.79 -13.54 -16.13
C ASN A 95 11.97 -12.05 -16.42
N ALA A 96 13.23 -11.60 -16.35
CA ALA A 96 13.60 -10.20 -16.57
C ALA A 96 13.19 -9.66 -17.94
N ASP A 97 13.05 -10.52 -18.95
CA ASP A 97 12.66 -10.13 -20.31
C ASP A 97 11.19 -9.70 -20.41
N ASN A 98 10.33 -10.20 -19.52
CA ASN A 98 8.90 -9.88 -19.52
C ASN A 98 8.53 -8.83 -18.47
N TRP A 99 9.43 -8.46 -17.57
CA TRP A 99 9.18 -7.43 -16.57
C TRP A 99 9.02 -6.05 -17.21
N LEU A 100 7.93 -5.35 -16.89
CA LEU A 100 7.74 -3.95 -17.29
C LEU A 100 8.87 -3.11 -16.70
N PHE A 101 9.65 -2.45 -17.57
CA PHE A 101 10.81 -1.64 -17.21
C PHE A 101 11.92 -2.40 -16.45
N GLY A 102 11.97 -3.73 -16.55
CA GLY A 102 12.90 -4.56 -15.77
C GLY A 102 12.57 -4.60 -14.27
N LEU A 103 11.38 -4.13 -13.88
CA LEU A 103 10.94 -4.13 -12.48
C LEU A 103 10.32 -5.48 -12.12
N ASN A 104 10.98 -6.18 -11.19
CA ASN A 104 10.42 -7.34 -10.52
C ASN A 104 9.02 -6.99 -9.97
N PRO A 105 8.02 -7.87 -10.11
CA PRO A 105 6.70 -7.75 -9.49
C PRO A 105 6.69 -7.27 -8.03
N GLN A 106 7.69 -7.67 -7.23
CA GLN A 106 7.83 -7.25 -5.82
C GLN A 106 8.17 -5.77 -5.66
N SER A 107 8.82 -5.15 -6.65
CA SER A 107 9.27 -3.76 -6.63
C SER A 107 8.33 -2.80 -7.38
N PHE A 108 7.22 -3.30 -7.94
CA PHE A 108 6.28 -2.49 -8.71
C PHE A 108 5.50 -1.46 -7.88
N GLY A 109 5.56 -1.55 -6.55
CA GLY A 109 4.86 -0.64 -5.63
C GLY A 109 5.11 0.85 -5.89
N THR A 110 6.30 1.23 -6.37
CA THR A 110 6.62 2.63 -6.73
C THR A 110 5.82 3.10 -7.95
N VAL A 111 5.62 2.25 -8.96
CA VAL A 111 4.79 2.58 -10.13
C VAL A 111 3.32 2.68 -9.69
N GLY A 112 2.86 1.74 -8.87
CA GLY A 112 1.53 1.79 -8.25
C GLY A 112 1.32 3.06 -7.42
N ALA A 113 2.34 3.53 -6.72
CA ALA A 113 2.30 4.79 -5.97
C ALA A 113 2.10 6.00 -6.89
N MET A 114 2.82 6.06 -8.02
CA MET A 114 2.64 7.13 -9.00
C MET A 114 1.23 7.12 -9.60
N ILE A 115 0.69 5.93 -9.91
CA ILE A 115 -0.69 5.78 -10.38
C ILE A 115 -1.68 6.29 -9.32
N ASN A 116 -1.46 5.94 -8.05
CA ASN A 116 -2.30 6.42 -6.94
C ASN A 116 -2.28 7.94 -6.83
N PHE A 117 -1.10 8.57 -6.82
CA PHE A 117 -1.00 10.04 -6.82
C PHE A 117 -1.73 10.68 -8.00
N ALA A 118 -1.54 10.15 -9.21
CA ALA A 118 -2.17 10.69 -10.42
C ALA A 118 -3.70 10.57 -10.36
N VAL A 119 -4.23 9.40 -10.02
CA VAL A 119 -5.67 9.15 -9.95
C VAL A 119 -6.30 9.92 -8.78
N ALA A 120 -5.67 9.92 -7.61
CA ALA A 120 -6.17 10.64 -6.45
C ALA A 120 -6.28 12.13 -6.75
N TYR A 121 -5.26 12.72 -7.37
CA TYR A 121 -5.27 14.13 -7.73
C TYR A 121 -6.33 14.44 -8.80
N ALA A 122 -6.41 13.64 -9.86
CA ALA A 122 -7.39 13.81 -10.93
C ALA A 122 -8.83 13.71 -10.42
N VAL A 123 -9.14 12.70 -9.61
CA VAL A 123 -10.47 12.49 -9.02
C VAL A 123 -10.78 13.60 -8.02
N SER A 124 -9.81 13.98 -7.18
CA SER A 124 -10.03 15.01 -6.17
C SER A 124 -10.23 16.42 -6.75
N LEU A 125 -9.63 16.72 -7.90
CA LEU A 125 -9.91 17.94 -8.65
C LEU A 125 -11.29 17.93 -9.30
N SER A 126 -11.75 16.75 -9.72
CA SER A 126 -13.04 16.55 -10.38
C SER A 126 -14.21 16.40 -9.39
N THR A 127 -13.92 16.39 -8.08
CA THR A 127 -14.91 16.23 -7.02
C THR A 127 -14.89 17.40 -6.03
N GLU A 128 -15.91 17.46 -5.18
CA GLU A 128 -16.13 18.54 -4.23
C GLU A 128 -14.92 18.75 -3.30
N PRO A 129 -14.61 20.02 -2.94
CA PRO A 129 -13.57 20.29 -1.96
C PRO A 129 -13.86 19.66 -0.59
N PRO A 130 -12.82 19.27 0.16
CA PRO A 130 -12.97 18.91 1.56
C PRO A 130 -13.69 20.04 2.33
N PRO A 131 -14.63 19.74 3.24
CA PRO A 131 -15.30 20.75 4.05
C PRO A 131 -14.31 21.63 4.83
N GLN A 132 -14.65 22.90 5.05
CA GLN A 132 -13.76 23.88 5.69
C GLN A 132 -13.21 23.39 7.04
N ARG A 133 -14.07 22.76 7.87
CA ARG A 133 -13.69 22.16 9.16
C ARG A 133 -12.53 21.15 9.06
N ILE A 134 -12.44 20.40 7.95
CA ILE A 134 -11.37 19.43 7.73
C ILE A 134 -10.08 20.14 7.31
N GLN A 135 -10.20 21.18 6.49
CA GLN A 135 -9.05 22.00 6.10
C GLN A 135 -8.44 22.71 7.32
N ASP A 136 -9.29 23.27 8.18
CA ASP A 136 -8.87 23.95 9.41
C ASP A 136 -8.18 22.97 10.38
N LEU A 137 -8.73 21.75 10.54
CA LEU A 137 -8.10 20.70 11.32
C LEU A 137 -6.70 20.32 10.80
N ILE A 138 -6.54 20.24 9.47
CA ILE A 138 -5.26 19.94 8.85
C ILE A 138 -4.26 21.10 9.08
N GLU A 139 -4.71 22.35 9.02
CA GLU A 139 -3.88 23.52 9.32
C GLU A 139 -3.39 23.51 10.77
N ASP A 140 -4.28 23.22 11.72
CA ASP A 140 -3.93 23.12 13.14
C ASP A 140 -2.92 22.00 13.41
N ILE A 141 -3.04 20.86 12.72
CA ILE A 141 -2.08 19.75 12.82
C ILE A 141 -0.72 20.11 12.19
N ARG A 142 -0.70 20.94 11.14
CA ARG A 142 0.54 21.34 10.44
C ARG A 142 1.35 22.38 11.21
N VAL A 143 0.72 23.22 12.04
CA VAL A 143 1.42 24.25 12.80
C VAL A 143 1.88 23.67 14.14
N PRO A 144 3.20 23.56 14.39
CA PRO A 144 3.68 23.06 15.68
C PRO A 144 3.29 24.02 16.80
N ILE A 145 2.82 23.45 17.91
CA ILE A 145 2.30 24.15 19.11
C ILE A 145 3.31 25.15 19.69
N ALA A 146 4.60 25.02 19.37
CA ALA A 146 5.69 25.87 19.83
C ALA A 146 5.68 27.33 19.28
N SER A 147 4.73 27.70 18.41
CA SER A 147 4.69 29.03 17.77
C SER A 147 3.64 30.02 18.36
N LYS A 148 3.04 29.73 19.51
CA LYS A 148 2.19 30.69 20.25
C LYS A 148 2.70 30.85 21.68
#